data_AF-A0A485PA99-F1
#
_entry.id   AF-A0A485PA99-F1
#
_cell.length_a   1.000
_cell.length_b   1.000
_cell.length_c   1.000
_cell.angle_alpha   90.00
_cell.angle_beta   90.00
_cell.angle_gamma   90.00
#
_symmetry.space_group_name_H-M   'P 1'
#
loop_
_entity.id
_entity.type
_entity.pdbx_description
1 polymer ?
#
loop_
_entity_poly.entity_id
_entity_poly.type
_entity_poly.pdbx_seq_one_letter_code
_entity_poly.pdbx_strand_id
1 'polypeptide(L)' 'MLNKPVDDIIMENGKVVGVKSEGEVARCKQLICDPSYIPDRVRKAGQVIRIICILSHPIKNTNDA' A
#
# COMPACT_ATOMS: atom_id res chain seq x y z
N MET A 1 -10.29 2.90 -6.98
CA MET A 1 -11.60 2.29 -6.69
C MET A 1 -11.42 1.45 -5.45
N LEU A 2 -12.18 1.70 -4.38
CA LEU A 2 -12.11 0.85 -3.19
C LEU A 2 -12.74 -0.52 -3.50
N ASN A 3 -12.29 -1.57 -2.81
CA ASN A 3 -12.73 -2.95 -3.00
C ASN A 3 -12.59 -3.46 -4.45
N LYS A 4 -11.47 -3.13 -5.12
CA LYS A 4 -11.15 -3.61 -6.46
C LYS A 4 -9.75 -4.25 -6.46
N PRO A 5 -9.64 -5.59 -6.52
CA PRO A 5 -8.36 -6.29 -6.40
C PRO A 5 -7.49 -6.03 -7.63
N VAL A 6 -6.17 -6.06 -7.46
CA VAL A 6 -5.23 -6.03 -8.58
C VAL A 6 -4.79 -7.46 -8.85
N ASP A 7 -5.16 -7.98 -10.02
CA ASP A 7 -4.82 -9.33 -10.43
C ASP A 7 -3.38 -9.41 -10.94
N ASP A 8 -2.97 -8.40 -11.72
CA ASP A 8 -1.64 -8.36 -12.34
C ASP A 8 -1.19 -6.92 -12.66
N ILE A 9 0.12 -6.69 -12.61
CA ILE A 9 0.77 -5.48 -13.12
C ILE A 9 1.46 -5.85 -14.42
N ILE A 10 0.89 -5.42 -15.54
CA ILE A 10 1.35 -5.84 -16.86
C ILE A 10 2.62 -5.08 -17.23
N MET A 11 3.68 -5.84 -17.47
CA MET A 11 5.01 -5.34 -17.84
C MET A 11 5.35 -5.81 -19.25
N GLU A 12 5.74 -4.90 -20.12
CA GLU A 12 6.30 -5.20 -21.44
C GLU A 12 7.69 -4.56 -21.54
N ASN A 13 8.70 -5.32 -21.96
CA ASN A 13 10.09 -4.85 -22.07
C ASN A 13 10.62 -4.14 -20.80
N GLY A 14 10.24 -4.65 -19.63
CA GLY A 14 10.64 -4.09 -18.34
C GLY A 14 9.93 -2.79 -17.95
N LYS A 15 8.97 -2.30 -18.74
CA LYS A 15 8.17 -1.10 -18.46
C LYS A 15 6.72 -1.47 -18.19
N VAL A 16 6.09 -0.76 -17.25
CA VAL A 16 4.65 -0.91 -17.00
C VAL A 16 3.84 -0.43 -18.21
N VAL A 17 2.81 -1.18 -18.56
CA VAL A 17 1.86 -0.82 -19.63
C VAL A 17 0.40 -0.84 -19.18
N GLY A 18 0.11 -1.40 -18.01
CA GLY A 18 -1.23 -1.43 -17.46
C GLY A 18 -1.37 -2.25 -16.19
N VAL A 19 -2.60 -2.30 -15.69
CA VAL A 19 -3.02 -3.08 -14.53
C VAL A 19 -4.23 -3.93 -14.93
N LYS A 20 -4.22 -5.21 -14.55
CA LYS A 20 -5.35 -6.12 -14.71
C LYS A 20 -6.13 -6.21 -13.40
N SER A 21 -7.45 -6.15 -13.48
CA SER A 21 -8.35 -6.27 -12.34
C SER A 21 -9.70 -6.81 -12.79
N GLU A 22 -10.15 -7.90 -12.18
CA GLU A 22 -11.44 -8.54 -12.45
C GLU A 22 -11.63 -8.87 -13.94
N GLY A 23 -10.54 -9.28 -14.60
CA GLY A 23 -10.53 -9.63 -16.03
C GLY A 23 -10.36 -8.45 -16.99
N GLU A 24 -10.49 -7.20 -16.52
CA GLU A 24 -10.30 -5.99 -17.32
C GLU A 24 -8.86 -5.48 -17.25
N VAL A 25 -8.39 -4.81 -18.31
CA VAL A 25 -7.05 -4.19 -18.36
C VAL A 25 -7.16 -2.69 -18.56
N ALA A 26 -6.66 -1.93 -17.58
CA ALA A 26 -6.50 -0.48 -17.69
C ALA A 26 -5.05 -0.15 -18.07
N ARG A 27 -4.83 0.48 -19.23
CA ARG A 27 -3.48 0.86 -19.69
C ARG A 27 -3.00 2.17 -19.05
N CYS A 28 -1.72 2.24 -18.73
CA CYS A 28 -1.09 3.43 -18.16
C CYS A 28 0.38 3.57 -18.60
N LYS A 29 0.92 4.79 -18.50
CA LYS A 29 2.33 5.09 -18.82
C LYS A 29 3.25 4.99 -17.60
N GLN A 30 2.69 5.19 -16.42
CA GLN A 30 3.35 5.16 -15.11
C GLN A 30 2.37 4.55 -14.10
N LEU A 31 2.90 3.87 -13.10
CA LEU A 31 2.15 3.27 -12.00
C LEU A 31 2.79 3.71 -10.68
N ILE A 32 1.96 4.17 -9.75
CA ILE A 32 2.35 4.53 -8.38
C ILE A 32 1.61 3.57 -7.46
N CYS A 33 2.34 2.88 -6.59
CA CYS A 33 1.77 1.92 -5.64
C CYS A 33 2.66 1.83 -4.39
N ASP A 34 2.08 1.33 -3.30
CA ASP A 34 2.85 0.98 -2.10
C ASP A 34 3.51 -0.43 -2.25
N PRO A 35 4.45 -0.78 -1.35
CA PRO A 35 5.19 -2.05 -1.43
C PRO A 35 4.34 -3.32 -1.50
N SER A 36 3.11 -3.32 -0.99
CA SER A 36 2.26 -4.52 -0.93
C SER A 36 1.85 -5.02 -2.32
N TYR A 37 1.85 -4.16 -3.35
CA TYR A 37 1.49 -4.52 -4.72
C TYR A 37 2.66 -5.09 -5.54
N ILE A 38 3.91 -4.91 -5.10
CA ILE A 38 5.13 -5.28 -5.84
C ILE A 38 6.20 -5.91 -4.93
N PRO A 39 5.89 -7.03 -4.26
CA PRO A 39 6.79 -7.63 -3.26
C PRO A 39 8.18 -7.98 -3.81
N ASP A 40 8.29 -8.33 -5.09
CA ASP A 40 9.56 -8.68 -5.75
C ASP A 40 10.43 -7.47 -6.15
N ARG A 41 9.93 -6.25 -5.99
CA ARG A 41 10.63 -5.00 -6.37
C ARG A 41 10.97 -4.13 -5.16
N VAL A 42 10.85 -4.68 -3.95
CA VAL A 42 11.14 -3.98 -2.70
C VAL A 42 12.10 -4.79 -1.82
N ARG A 43 12.64 -4.14 -0.80
CA ARG A 43 13.45 -4.80 0.24
C ARG A 43 12.94 -4.41 1.62
N LYS A 44 12.99 -5.34 2.58
CA LYS A 44 12.63 -5.06 3.97
C LYS A 44 13.64 -4.07 4.57
N ALA A 45 13.14 -2.93 5.05
CA ALA A 45 13.97 -1.91 5.71
C ALA A 45 14.07 -2.10 7.23
N GLY A 46 13.11 -2.79 7.85
CA GLY A 46 13.04 -2.96 9.30
C GLY A 46 11.67 -3.48 9.73
N GLN A 47 11.36 -3.37 11.03
CA GLN A 47 10.06 -3.68 11.61
C GLN A 47 9.65 -2.59 12.59
N VAL A 48 8.35 -2.34 12.71
CA VAL A 48 7.77 -1.33 13.61
C VAL A 48 6.72 -2.01 14.46
N ILE A 49 6.78 -1.83 15.78
CA ILE A 49 5.72 -2.24 16.71
C ILE A 49 4.72 -1.10 16.87
N ARG A 50 3.42 -1.42 16.91
CA ARG A 50 2.33 -0.47 17.20
C ARG A 50 1.43 -1.07 18.26
N ILE A 51 1.10 -0.27 19.27
CA ILE A 51 0.15 -0.62 20.34
C ILE A 51 -0.93 0.46 20.32
N ILE A 52 -2.17 0.07 20.03
CA ILE A 52 -3.33 0.97 20.02
C ILE A 52 -4.04 0.80 21.37
N CYS A 53 -4.00 1.84 22.20
CA CYS A 53 -4.63 1.85 23.52
C CYS A 53 -5.85 2.76 23.51
N ILE A 54 -7.04 2.21 23.77
CA ILE A 54 -8.24 3.01 24.03
C ILE A 54 -8.22 3.40 25.50
N LEU A 55 -8.29 4.70 25.78
CA LEU A 55 -8.30 5.23 27.13
C LEU A 55 -9.68 5.81 27.44
N SER A 56 -10.18 5.55 28.64
CA SER A 56 -11.41 6.17 29.17
C SER A 56 -11.12 7.50 29.89
N HIS A 57 -9.87 7.96 29.85
CA HIS A 57 -9.41 9.19 30.48
C HIS A 57 -8.21 9.77 29.70
N PRO A 58 -7.91 11.08 29.83
CA PRO A 58 -6.67 11.66 29.31
C PRO A 58 -5.41 11.00 29.89
N ILE A 59 -4.28 11.11 29.19
CA ILE A 59 -3.00 10.66 29.73
C ILE A 59 -2.66 11.52 30.97
N LYS A 60 -2.17 10.90 32.05
CA LYS A 60 -1.80 11.63 33.27
C LYS A 60 -0.63 12.58 32.99
N ASN A 61 -0.63 13.74 33.65
CA ASN A 61 0.46 14.73 33.62
C ASN A 61 0.77 15.33 32.24
N THR A 62 -0.23 15.45 31.36
CA THR A 62 -0.09 16.11 30.04
C THR A 62 -0.85 17.43 29.96
N ASN A 63 -0.97 18.20 31.07
CA ASN A 63 -1.66 19.49 31.08
C ASN A 63 -1.09 20.41 29.97
N ASP A 64 -1.95 20.80 29.02
CA ASP A 64 -1.69 21.73 27.90
C ASP A 64 -0.41 21.47 27.08
N ALA A 65 -0.15 20.21 26.72
CA ALA A 65 0.82 19.85 25.67
C ALA A 65 0.17 19.76 24.29
#